data_AF-A0A839EDM8-F1
#
_entry.id   AF-A0A839EDM8-F1
#
_cell.length_a   1.000
_cell.length_b   1.000
_cell.length_c   1.000
_cell.angle_alpha   90.00
_cell.angle_beta   90.00
_cell.angle_gamma   90.00
#
_symmetry.space_group_name_H-M   'P 1'
#
loop_
_entity.id
_entity.type
_entity.pdbx_description
1 polymer ?
#
loop_
_entity_poly.entity_id
_entity_poly.type
_entity_poly.pdbx_seq_one_letter_code
_entity_poly.pdbx_strand_id
1 'polypeptide(L)'
;MSRPPTIPAEKKLRIVLSVLQGEITIAEAARREKVSEQAIGNWKRQFLEGGKAGIEAGKSKPSTREQQLEDEVAELTQALGEAAVEIRVWKKSAEGRLGPSRTSR
;
A
#
# COMPACT_ATOMS: atom_id res chain seq x y z
N MET A 1 -21.93 17.01 3.95
CA MET A 1 -21.13 17.15 5.18
C MET A 1 -19.67 17.30 4.78
N SER A 2 -19.03 18.41 5.13
CA SER A 2 -17.61 18.65 4.85
C SER A 2 -16.76 17.69 5.69
N ARG A 3 -15.85 16.95 5.04
CA ARG A 3 -14.90 16.06 5.73
C ARG A 3 -14.05 16.91 6.68
N PRO A 4 -13.87 16.51 7.95
CA PRO A 4 -13.03 17.25 8.88
C PRO A 4 -11.62 17.42 8.28
N PRO A 5 -11.00 18.60 8.41
CA PRO A 5 -9.64 18.80 7.93
C PRO A 5 -8.73 17.79 8.63
N THR A 6 -8.14 16.90 7.84
CA THR A 6 -7.22 15.87 8.32
C THR A 6 -5.85 16.53 8.44
N ILE A 7 -5.25 16.52 9.63
CA ILE A 7 -3.91 17.08 9.85
C ILE A 7 -2.87 16.31 9.00
N PRO A 8 -2.01 17.04 8.26
CA PRO A 8 -0.77 16.60 7.63
C PRO A 8 -0.09 15.38 8.25
N ALA A 9 0.38 14.38 7.51
CA ALA A 9 1.29 13.38 8.11
C ALA A 9 2.58 14.06 8.62
N GLU A 10 3.14 14.96 7.80
CA GLU A 10 4.34 15.75 8.10
C GLU A 10 4.12 16.71 9.28
N LYS A 11 2.89 17.20 9.43
CA LYS A 11 2.52 18.06 10.56
C LYS A 11 2.40 17.25 11.84
N LYS A 12 1.74 16.09 11.81
CA LYS A 12 1.70 15.14 12.94
C LYS A 12 3.11 14.75 13.38
N LEU A 13 4.01 14.48 12.44
CA LEU A 13 5.41 14.16 12.73
C LEU A 13 6.09 15.27 13.51
N ARG A 14 6.01 16.53 13.05
CA ARG A 14 6.58 17.68 13.77
C ARG A 14 6.05 17.81 15.20
N ILE A 15 4.73 17.66 15.37
CA ILE A 15 4.10 17.71 16.70
C ILE A 15 4.65 16.61 17.61
N VAL A 16 4.72 15.36 17.11
CA VAL A 16 5.25 14.24 17.89
C VAL A 16 6.70 14.46 18.29
N LEU A 17 7.54 14.98 17.38
CA LEU A 17 8.94 15.26 17.67
C LEU A 17 9.11 16.33 18.76
N SER A 18 8.38 17.45 18.69
CA SER A 18 8.41 18.47 19.75
C SER A 18 7.92 17.94 21.10
N VAL A 19 6.92 17.06 21.11
CA VAL A 19 6.46 16.39 22.35
C VAL A 19 7.52 15.44 22.92
N LEU A 20 8.23 14.69 22.05
CA LEU A 20 9.30 13.78 22.49
C LEU A 20 10.54 14.53 22.99
N GLN A 21 10.86 15.68 22.40
CA GLN A 21 11.94 16.56 22.84
C GLN A 21 11.60 17.33 24.12
N GLY A 22 10.33 17.34 24.54
CA GLY A 22 9.86 18.07 25.71
C GLY A 22 9.66 19.57 25.47
N GLU A 23 9.71 20.04 24.22
CA GLU A 23 9.48 21.44 23.85
C GLU A 23 8.04 21.89 24.10
N ILE A 24 7.09 20.96 23.92
CA ILE A 24 5.67 21.17 24.20
C ILE A 24 5.09 19.93 24.87
N THR A 25 4.10 20.12 25.74
CA THR A 25 3.36 19.00 26.34
C THR A 25 2.29 18.44 25.41
N ILE A 26 1.82 17.22 25.68
CA ILE A 26 0.67 16.62 24.98
C ILE A 26 -0.56 17.53 25.05
N ALA A 27 -0.81 18.12 26.22
CA ALA A 27 -1.93 19.03 26.45
C ALA A 27 -1.83 20.33 25.65
N GLU A 28 -0.62 20.90 25.55
CA GLU A 28 -0.37 22.08 24.72
C GLU A 28 -0.54 21.79 23.23
N ALA A 29 0.00 20.66 22.75
CA ALA A 29 -0.15 20.22 21.38
C ALA A 29 -1.64 20.02 21.02
N ALA A 30 -2.40 19.35 21.88
CA ALA A 30 -3.83 19.12 21.71
C ALA A 30 -4.62 20.43 21.56
N ARG A 31 -4.35 21.43 22.43
CA ARG A 31 -4.99 22.76 22.36
C ARG A 31 -4.63 23.52 21.08
N ARG A 32 -3.35 23.55 20.70
CA ARG A 32 -2.87 24.27 19.49
C ARG A 32 -3.48 23.68 18.22
N GLU A 33 -3.58 22.36 18.16
CA GLU A 33 -4.02 21.63 16.98
C GLU A 33 -5.52 21.33 16.97
N LYS A 34 -6.24 21.72 18.03
CA LYS A 34 -7.69 21.50 18.20
C LYS A 34 -8.07 20.02 18.08
N VAL A 35 -7.26 19.16 18.68
CA VAL A 35 -7.48 17.71 18.78
C VAL A 35 -7.46 17.25 20.23
N SER A 36 -7.87 16.01 20.51
CA SER A 36 -7.78 15.46 21.85
C SER A 36 -6.33 15.10 22.24
N GLU A 37 -6.02 15.15 23.53
CA GLU A 37 -4.75 14.63 24.06
C GLU A 37 -4.54 13.15 23.71
N GLN A 38 -5.63 12.38 23.68
CA GLN A 38 -5.61 10.98 23.23
C GLN A 38 -5.13 10.85 21.77
N ALA A 39 -5.54 11.75 20.87
CA ALA A 39 -5.09 11.74 19.48
C ALA A 39 -3.57 11.98 19.39
N ILE A 40 -3.06 12.97 20.13
CA ILE A 40 -1.62 13.24 20.22
C ILE A 40 -0.87 12.03 20.82
N GLY A 41 -1.39 11.45 21.90
CA GLY A 41 -0.84 10.25 22.53
C GLY A 41 -0.82 9.05 21.58
N ASN A 42 -1.85 8.90 20.75
CA ASN A 42 -1.90 7.86 19.72
C ASN A 42 -0.82 8.06 18.66
N TRP A 43 -0.59 9.28 18.17
CA TRP A 43 0.46 9.55 17.19
C TRP A 43 1.86 9.31 17.78
N LYS A 44 2.09 9.73 19.03
CA LYS A 44 3.34 9.44 19.75
C LYS A 44 3.58 7.93 19.84
N ARG A 45 2.56 7.15 20.22
CA ARG A 45 2.66 5.69 20.31
C ARG A 45 2.99 5.05 18.96
N GLN A 46 2.24 5.39 17.92
CA GLN A 46 2.45 4.88 16.56
C GLN A 46 3.86 5.20 16.03
N PHE A 47 4.37 6.41 16.32
CA PHE A 47 5.72 6.80 15.95
C PHE A 47 6.78 5.95 16.68
N LEU A 48 6.62 5.72 17.98
CA LEU A 48 7.57 4.91 18.76
C LEU A 48 7.53 3.44 18.35
N GLU A 49 6.34 2.87 18.12
CA GLU A 49 6.16 1.50 17.63
C GLU A 49 6.78 1.33 16.24
N GLY A 50 6.49 2.23 15.30
CA GLY A 50 7.08 2.22 13.96
C GLY A 50 8.60 2.43 13.99
N GLY A 51 9.09 3.33 14.83
CA GLY A 51 10.52 3.56 15.03
C GLY A 51 11.24 2.33 15.59
N LYS A 52 10.65 1.68 16.60
CA LYS A 52 11.16 0.41 17.16
C LYS A 52 11.19 -0.69 16.10
N ALA A 53 10.09 -0.89 15.37
CA ALA A 53 10.01 -1.89 14.32
C ALA A 53 11.06 -1.65 13.22
N GLY A 54 11.28 -0.39 12.82
CA GLY A 54 12.33 -0.03 11.86
C GLY A 54 13.75 -0.30 12.37
N ILE A 55 14.02 -0.04 13.65
CA ILE A 55 15.32 -0.35 14.27
C ILE A 55 15.54 -1.86 14.36
N GLU A 56 14.52 -2.62 14.76
CA GLU A 56 14.57 -4.10 14.84
C GLU A 56 14.75 -4.73 13.45
N ALA A 57 14.09 -4.19 12.42
CA ALA A 57 14.27 -4.62 11.04
C ALA A 57 15.67 -4.25 10.48
N GLY A 58 16.33 -3.22 11.00
CA GLY A 58 17.65 -2.78 10.53
C GLY A 58 17.67 -2.44 9.04
N LYS A 59 18.78 -2.76 8.33
CA LYS A 59 18.88 -2.68 6.85
C LYS A 59 18.25 -3.89 6.14
N SER A 60 17.54 -4.76 6.87
CA SER A 60 17.08 -6.02 6.30
C SER A 60 15.87 -5.79 5.40
N LYS A 61 16.00 -6.34 4.19
CA LYS A 61 15.06 -6.78 3.13
C LYS A 61 13.60 -6.24 3.12
N PRO A 62 12.94 -6.27 1.94
CA PRO A 62 11.52 -5.95 1.83
C PRO A 62 10.74 -6.61 2.96
N SER A 63 9.76 -5.90 3.53
CA SER A 63 8.93 -6.45 4.58
C SER A 63 8.43 -7.84 4.16
N THR A 64 8.22 -8.77 5.10
CA THR A 64 7.69 -10.10 4.77
C THR A 64 6.45 -10.00 3.87
N ARG A 65 5.67 -8.93 4.01
CA ARG A 65 4.53 -8.64 3.16
C ARG A 65 4.91 -8.19 1.74
N GLU A 66 5.91 -7.33 1.58
CA GLU A 66 6.41 -6.94 0.26
C GLU A 66 6.97 -8.14 -0.48
N GLN A 67 7.74 -9.02 0.19
CA GLN A 67 8.25 -10.24 -0.42
C GLN A 67 7.12 -11.18 -0.86
N GLN A 68 6.10 -11.37 -0.01
CA GLN A 68 4.89 -12.13 -0.36
C GLN A 68 4.16 -11.54 -1.56
N LEU A 69 4.06 -10.21 -1.64
CA LEU A 69 3.42 -9.53 -2.77
C LEU A 69 4.25 -9.66 -4.04
N GLU A 70 5.59 -9.61 -3.96
CA GLU A 70 6.47 -9.85 -5.10
C GLU A 70 6.31 -11.28 -5.65
N ASP A 71 6.24 -12.28 -4.75
CA ASP A 71 6.03 -13.67 -5.11
C ASP A 71 4.64 -13.87 -5.75
N GLU A 72 3.59 -13.29 -5.17
CA GLU A 72 2.22 -13.34 -5.70
C GLU A 72 2.11 -12.66 -7.08
N VAL A 73 2.79 -11.52 -7.27
CA VAL A 73 2.84 -10.84 -8.57
C VAL A 73 3.56 -11.70 -9.62
N ALA A 74 4.64 -12.39 -9.25
CA ALA A 74 5.35 -13.29 -10.16
C ALA A 74 4.46 -14.46 -10.58
N GLU A 75 3.76 -15.09 -9.63
CA GLU A 75 2.84 -16.21 -9.89
C GLU A 75 1.68 -15.79 -10.80
N LEU A 76 1.03 -14.66 -10.49
CA LEU A 76 -0.07 -14.14 -11.30
C LEU A 76 0.38 -13.76 -12.71
N THR A 77 1.59 -13.20 -12.86
CA THR A 77 2.14 -12.84 -14.16
C THR A 77 2.39 -14.08 -15.03
N GLN A 78 2.91 -15.16 -14.43
CA GLN A 78 3.10 -16.42 -15.13
C GLN A 78 1.76 -17.01 -15.59
N ALA A 79 0.79 -17.13 -14.68
CA ALA A 79 -0.54 -17.67 -15.00
C ALA A 79 -1.24 -16.86 -16.11
N LEU A 80 -1.11 -15.54 -16.09
CA LEU A 80 -1.65 -14.66 -17.14
C LEU A 80 -0.97 -14.93 -18.50
N GLY A 81 0.34 -15.14 -18.50
CA GLY A 81 1.10 -15.49 -19.70
C GLY A 81 0.66 -16.82 -20.31
N GLU A 82 0.48 -17.84 -19.49
CA GLU A 82 0.00 -19.16 -19.90
C GLU A 82 -1.41 -19.08 -20.51
N ALA A 83 -2.34 -18.41 -19.82
CA ALA A 83 -3.71 -18.19 -20.32
C ALA A 83 -3.72 -17.40 -21.64
N ALA A 84 -2.85 -16.39 -21.79
CA ALA A 84 -2.75 -15.62 -23.03
C ALA A 84 -2.25 -16.47 -24.21
N VAL A 85 -1.33 -17.42 -23.96
CA VAL A 85 -0.86 -18.37 -24.97
C VAL A 85 -1.99 -19.32 -25.37
N GLU A 86 -2.71 -19.90 -24.41
CA GLU A 86 -3.86 -20.78 -24.69
C GLU A 86 -4.90 -20.07 -25.56
N ILE A 87 -5.33 -18.86 -25.16
CA ILE A 87 -6.30 -18.07 -25.94
C ILE A 87 -5.83 -17.86 -27.38
N ARG A 88 -4.53 -17.58 -27.59
CA ARG A 88 -3.98 -17.39 -28.93
C ARG A 88 -4.02 -18.68 -29.75
N VAL A 89 -3.71 -19.83 -29.15
CA VAL A 89 -3.79 -21.15 -29.79
C VAL A 89 -5.23 -21.47 -30.17
N TRP A 90 -6.19 -21.26 -29.26
CA TRP A 90 -7.62 -21.46 -29.52
C TRP A 90 -8.13 -20.60 -30.68
N LYS A 91 -7.79 -19.31 -30.69
CA LYS A 91 -8.17 -18.39 -31.78
C LYS A 91 -7.60 -18.84 -33.13
N LYS A 92 -6.31 -19.16 -33.20
CA LYS A 92 -5.67 -19.65 -34.44
C LYS A 92 -6.26 -21.00 -34.90
N SER A 93 -6.60 -21.89 -33.98
CA SER A 93 -7.26 -23.16 -34.28
C SER A 93 -8.69 -22.96 -34.81
N ALA A 94 -9.43 -21.98 -34.28
CA ALA A 94 -10.76 -21.63 -34.77
C ALA A 94 -10.70 -21.06 -36.20
N GLU A 95 -9.73 -20.18 -36.47
CA GLU A 95 -9.46 -19.64 -37.82
C GLU A 95 -9.13 -20.75 -38.82
N GLY A 96 -8.30 -21.73 -38.44
CA GLY A 96 -7.97 -22.87 -39.30
C GLY A 96 -9.11 -23.87 -39.54
N ARG A 97 -10.15 -23.87 -38.69
CA ARG A 97 -11.37 -24.70 -38.86
C ARG A 97 -12.42 -24.06 -39.76
N LEU A 98 -12.33 -22.75 -40.00
CA LEU A 98 -13.12 -22.04 -41.01
C LEU A 98 -12.43 -22.20 -42.38
N GLY A 99 -12.50 -23.40 -42.98
CA GLY A 99 -12.09 -23.61 -44.37
C GLY A 99 -12.88 -22.69 -45.33
N PRO A 100 -12.36 -22.38 -46.54
CA PRO A 100 -12.98 -21.39 -47.42
C PRO A 100 -14.45 -21.70 -47.61
N SER A 101 -15.29 -20.75 -47.19
CA SER A 101 -16.74 -20.82 -47.28
C SER A 101 -17.10 -21.16 -48.72
N ARG A 102 -17.60 -22.39 -48.95
CA ARG A 102 -18.29 -22.74 -50.20
C ARG A 102 -19.56 -21.90 -50.25
N THR A 103 -19.45 -20.67 -50.73
CA THR A 103 -20.62 -19.91 -51.16
C THR A 103 -21.16 -20.63 -52.37
N SER A 104 -22.37 -21.19 -52.22
CA SER A 104 -23.07 -21.96 -53.25
C SER A 104 -23.21 -21.14 -54.54
N ARG A 105 -23.03 -21.85 -55.66
CA ARG A 105 -23.47 -21.43 -57.00
C ARG A 105 -25.00 -21.39 -57.04
#